data_AF-A0A954DXW8-F1
#
_entry.id   AF-A0A954DXW8-F1
#
_cell.length_a   1.000
_cell.length_b   1.000
_cell.length_c   1.000
_cell.angle_alpha   90.00
_cell.angle_beta   90.00
_cell.angle_gamma   90.00
#
_symmetry.space_group_name_H-M   'P 1'
#
loop_
_entity.id
_entity.type
_entity.pdbx_description
1 polymer ?
#
loop_
_entity_poly.entity_id
_entity_poly.type
_entity_poly.pdbx_seq_one_letter_code
_entity_poly.pdbx_strand_id
1 'polypeptide(L)'
;MGVRPRPPRQPSWAAGFFVYFALPIFAFAVTALYLNTRVGVRRSTPAPPPAENTLQVLGSTCVLAGEHGARVELRLLPLHADPDRQRFDGVQLRRRFDLGPGEPWRLEIRYHADPGLPADEQPRLELAELHVENAEGVALRGLPAPTVQPSGLRDPLAELLSRAPDSVAPGQDAHLILWGPAPGEGSRVTGLMRLEDGASKPLFAPLNPRSELPLQVAALRQDREFALFQLDRPPEAIVEDQR
;
A
#
# COMPACT_ATOMS: atom_id res chain seq x y z
N MET A 1 8.43 -89.22 21.76
CA MET A 1 8.15 -87.78 21.57
C MET A 1 9.20 -87.20 20.62
N GLY A 2 8.87 -87.03 19.35
CA GLY A 2 9.80 -86.51 18.34
C GLY A 2 9.71 -84.99 18.25
N VAL A 3 10.74 -84.29 18.74
CA VAL A 3 10.86 -82.83 18.61
C VAL A 3 11.18 -82.52 17.14
N ARG A 4 10.20 -81.98 16.40
CA ARG A 4 10.44 -81.50 15.04
C ARG A 4 11.31 -80.23 15.11
N PRO A 5 12.44 -80.16 14.37
CA PRO A 5 13.25 -78.96 14.33
C PRO A 5 12.44 -77.81 13.72
N ARG A 6 12.42 -76.65 14.38
CA ARG A 6 11.84 -75.43 13.81
C ARG A 6 12.69 -75.02 12.60
N PRO A 7 12.07 -74.71 11.45
CA PRO A 7 12.82 -74.19 10.32
C PRO A 7 13.51 -72.88 10.71
N PRO A 8 14.74 -72.64 10.24
CA PRO A 8 15.44 -71.39 10.50
C PRO A 8 14.60 -70.23 9.99
N ARG A 9 14.41 -69.20 10.84
CA ARG A 9 13.78 -67.93 10.42
C ARG A 9 14.64 -67.36 9.30
N GLN A 10 14.18 -67.45 8.06
CA GLN A 10 14.81 -66.77 6.94
C GLN A 10 14.84 -65.28 7.27
N PRO A 11 16.03 -64.64 7.36
CA PRO A 11 16.09 -63.20 7.53
C PRO A 11 15.38 -62.59 6.32
N SER A 12 14.36 -61.76 6.55
CA SER A 12 13.56 -61.14 5.50
C SER A 12 14.41 -60.13 4.70
N TRP A 13 15.26 -60.61 3.81
CA TRP A 13 15.83 -59.96 2.64
C TRP A 13 14.96 -58.83 2.07
N ALA A 14 13.64 -59.02 2.03
CA ALA A 14 12.68 -57.99 1.62
C ALA A 14 12.72 -56.70 2.47
N ALA A 15 12.93 -56.81 3.79
CA ALA A 15 13.02 -55.67 4.69
C ALA A 15 14.32 -54.87 4.50
N GLY A 16 15.44 -55.57 4.24
CA GLY A 16 16.72 -54.91 3.94
C GLY A 16 16.69 -54.15 2.61
N PHE A 17 16.05 -54.73 1.60
CA PHE A 17 15.90 -54.10 0.29
C PHE A 17 15.06 -52.82 0.37
N PHE A 18 13.96 -52.84 1.13
CA PHE A 18 13.07 -51.69 1.26
C PHE A 18 13.77 -50.50 1.92
N VAL A 19 14.54 -50.74 3.00
CA VAL A 19 15.28 -49.67 3.68
C VAL A 19 16.39 -49.11 2.78
N TYR A 20 17.09 -49.95 2.03
CA TYR A 20 18.21 -49.52 1.18
C TYR A 20 17.75 -48.63 0.01
N PHE A 21 16.56 -48.87 -0.54
CA PHE A 21 16.05 -48.09 -1.68
C PHE A 21 15.08 -46.97 -1.29
N ALA A 22 14.21 -47.17 -0.29
CA ALA A 22 13.23 -46.15 0.07
C ALA A 22 13.85 -44.94 0.78
N LEU A 23 14.87 -45.17 1.62
CA LEU A 23 15.50 -44.13 2.42
C LEU A 23 16.22 -43.05 1.56
N PRO A 24 17.03 -43.39 0.54
CA PRO A 24 17.64 -42.36 -0.31
C PRO A 24 16.62 -41.61 -1.17
N ILE A 25 15.55 -42.27 -1.63
CA ILE A 25 14.46 -41.61 -2.39
C ILE A 25 13.75 -40.60 -1.49
N PHE A 26 13.44 -40.99 -0.25
CA PHE A 26 12.78 -40.10 0.71
C PHE A 26 13.69 -38.93 1.09
N ALA A 27 14.98 -39.19 1.37
CA ALA A 27 15.95 -38.15 1.65
C ALA A 27 16.06 -37.17 0.47
N PHE A 28 16.15 -37.68 -0.76
CA PHE A 28 16.17 -36.85 -1.97
C PHE A 28 14.91 -36.00 -2.11
N ALA A 29 13.72 -36.57 -1.87
CA ALA A 29 12.46 -35.83 -1.94
C ALA A 29 12.37 -34.72 -0.88
N VAL A 30 12.81 -34.99 0.35
CA VAL A 30 12.86 -34.00 1.43
C VAL A 30 13.88 -32.91 1.11
N THR A 31 15.07 -33.26 0.60
CA THR A 31 16.09 -32.30 0.18
C THR A 31 15.59 -31.45 -0.99
N ALA A 32 14.94 -32.05 -1.99
CA ALA A 32 14.36 -31.33 -3.12
C ALA A 32 13.24 -30.37 -2.67
N LEU A 33 12.38 -30.79 -1.74
CA LEU A 33 11.34 -29.93 -1.16
C LEU A 33 11.93 -28.79 -0.33
N TYR A 34 12.96 -29.08 0.47
CA TYR A 34 13.68 -28.09 1.26
C TYR A 34 14.40 -27.09 0.35
N LEU A 35 15.04 -27.55 -0.72
CA LEU A 35 15.66 -26.67 -1.72
C LEU A 35 14.59 -25.89 -2.48
N ASN A 36 13.46 -26.47 -2.84
CA ASN A 36 12.39 -25.72 -3.53
C ASN A 36 11.76 -24.63 -2.63
N THR A 37 11.70 -24.87 -1.32
CA THR A 37 11.23 -23.86 -0.34
C THR A 37 12.29 -22.81 0.00
N ARG A 38 13.59 -23.16 0.02
CA ARG A 38 14.72 -22.26 0.33
C ARG A 38 15.27 -21.50 -0.87
N VAL A 39 15.49 -22.20 -1.98
CA VAL A 39 15.85 -21.62 -3.30
C VAL A 39 14.65 -20.91 -3.90
N GLY A 40 13.45 -21.13 -3.31
CA GLY A 40 12.25 -20.31 -3.38
C GLY A 40 12.31 -19.44 -4.59
N VAL A 41 12.07 -20.07 -5.76
CA VAL A 41 12.19 -19.48 -7.10
C VAL A 41 11.94 -18.01 -6.92
N ARG A 42 13.00 -17.17 -6.99
CA ARG A 42 12.87 -15.72 -6.93
C ARG A 42 11.84 -15.43 -7.99
N ARG A 43 10.57 -15.33 -7.60
CA ARG A 43 9.47 -15.02 -8.50
C ARG A 43 9.90 -13.66 -8.95
N SER A 44 10.41 -13.60 -10.18
CA SER A 44 10.92 -12.38 -10.74
C SER A 44 9.75 -11.42 -10.62
N THR A 45 9.85 -10.53 -9.63
CA THR A 45 8.81 -9.55 -9.39
C THR A 45 8.74 -8.80 -10.71
N PRO A 46 7.59 -8.82 -11.41
CA PRO A 46 7.53 -8.24 -12.73
C PRO A 46 8.07 -6.82 -12.65
N ALA A 47 9.01 -6.47 -13.53
CA ALA A 47 9.60 -5.15 -13.52
C ALA A 47 8.50 -4.11 -13.78
N PRO A 48 8.56 -2.93 -13.14
CA PRO A 48 7.62 -1.87 -13.45
C PRO A 48 7.81 -1.44 -14.92
N PRO A 49 6.72 -1.01 -15.60
CA PRO A 49 6.85 -0.44 -16.94
C PRO A 49 7.78 0.81 -16.90
N PRO A 50 8.52 1.07 -17.99
CA PRO A 50 9.33 2.28 -18.09
C PRO A 50 8.44 3.52 -18.02
N ALA A 51 8.84 4.54 -17.24
CA ALA A 51 8.07 5.76 -17.12
C ALA A 51 8.10 6.55 -18.45
N GLU A 52 6.95 6.78 -19.06
CA GLU A 52 6.84 7.71 -20.18
C GLU A 52 6.98 9.17 -19.68
N ASN A 53 7.86 9.93 -20.33
CA ASN A 53 8.05 11.34 -20.01
C ASN A 53 6.84 12.13 -20.56
N THR A 54 6.02 12.60 -19.62
CA THR A 54 5.04 13.67 -19.81
C THR A 54 3.66 13.22 -20.30
N LEU A 55 2.83 12.81 -19.36
CA LEU A 55 1.38 12.76 -19.53
C LEU A 55 0.74 13.86 -18.68
N GLN A 56 -0.18 14.61 -19.28
CA GLN A 56 -1.14 15.41 -18.54
C GLN A 56 -1.96 14.47 -17.66
N VAL A 57 -2.15 14.84 -16.40
CA VAL A 57 -2.91 14.02 -15.47
C VAL A 57 -4.28 14.63 -15.27
N LEU A 58 -5.29 13.85 -15.61
CA LEU A 58 -6.66 14.15 -15.29
C LEU A 58 -6.82 14.02 -13.77
N GLY A 59 -7.10 15.16 -13.14
CA GLY A 59 -7.34 15.28 -11.73
C GLY A 59 -8.65 16.00 -11.45
N SER A 60 -9.16 15.82 -10.23
CA SER A 60 -10.30 16.58 -9.74
C SER A 60 -9.83 17.54 -8.64
N THR A 61 -10.36 18.76 -8.66
CA THR A 61 -10.04 19.78 -7.66
C THR A 61 -11.29 20.35 -7.03
N CYS A 62 -11.20 20.67 -5.76
CA CYS A 62 -12.21 21.44 -5.05
C CYS A 62 -11.53 22.50 -4.19
N VAL A 63 -12.21 23.62 -4.03
CA VAL A 63 -11.82 24.67 -3.09
C VAL A 63 -13.01 24.90 -2.17
N LEU A 64 -12.80 24.64 -0.89
CA LEU A 64 -13.76 24.96 0.15
C LEU A 64 -13.40 26.31 0.77
N ALA A 65 -14.32 27.26 0.65
CA ALA A 65 -14.27 28.46 1.46
C ALA A 65 -14.69 28.10 2.90
N GLY A 66 -13.82 28.38 3.84
CA GLY A 66 -14.10 28.32 5.25
C GLY A 66 -14.76 29.59 5.77
N GLU A 67 -15.26 29.53 6.99
CA GLU A 67 -15.61 30.73 7.72
C GLU A 67 -14.38 31.63 7.93
N HIS A 68 -14.64 32.93 8.03
CA HIS A 68 -13.66 33.99 8.31
C HIS A 68 -12.53 34.19 7.27
N GLY A 69 -12.46 33.38 6.21
CA GLY A 69 -11.48 33.55 5.12
C GLY A 69 -10.49 32.39 5.01
N ALA A 70 -10.56 31.42 5.92
CA ALA A 70 -9.88 30.14 5.80
C ALA A 70 -10.23 29.47 4.45
N ARG A 71 -9.28 28.75 3.86
CA ARG A 71 -9.51 28.06 2.58
C ARG A 71 -8.86 26.70 2.56
N VAL A 72 -9.60 25.68 2.14
CA VAL A 72 -9.07 24.32 1.97
C VAL A 72 -9.09 23.97 0.49
N GLU A 73 -7.92 23.71 -0.08
CA GLU A 73 -7.79 23.19 -1.45
C GLU A 73 -7.61 21.67 -1.39
N LEU A 74 -8.44 20.95 -2.15
CA LEU A 74 -8.41 19.50 -2.26
C LEU A 74 -8.10 19.14 -3.71
N ARG A 75 -7.13 18.25 -3.92
CA ARG A 75 -6.77 17.74 -5.25
C ARG A 75 -6.70 16.23 -5.22
N LEU A 76 -7.56 15.58 -6.01
CA LEU A 76 -7.58 14.14 -6.18
C LEU A 76 -6.90 13.79 -7.51
N LEU A 77 -5.82 13.02 -7.44
CA LEU A 77 -4.98 12.66 -8.58
C LEU A 77 -4.76 11.13 -8.58
N PRO A 78 -4.54 10.49 -9.73
CA PRO A 78 -3.95 9.16 -9.74
C PRO A 78 -2.56 9.20 -9.10
N LEU A 79 -2.12 8.08 -8.51
CA LEU A 79 -0.79 7.98 -7.91
C LEU A 79 0.31 8.16 -8.96
N HIS A 80 0.09 7.64 -10.17
CA HIS A 80 0.98 7.78 -11.31
C HIS A 80 0.28 8.44 -12.50
N ALA A 81 1.03 9.27 -13.23
CA ALA A 81 0.57 9.89 -14.47
C ALA A 81 0.41 8.86 -15.61
N ASP A 82 1.28 7.84 -15.60
CA ASP A 82 1.27 6.73 -16.53
C ASP A 82 0.22 5.69 -16.10
N PRO A 83 -0.80 5.41 -16.93
CA PRO A 83 -1.88 4.48 -16.60
C PRO A 83 -1.41 3.03 -16.49
N ASP A 84 -0.35 2.63 -17.18
CA ASP A 84 0.17 1.26 -17.08
C ASP A 84 0.94 1.06 -15.77
N ARG A 85 1.67 2.09 -15.33
CA ARG A 85 2.30 2.09 -14.01
C ARG A 85 1.26 2.14 -12.89
N GLN A 86 0.24 2.98 -13.02
CA GLN A 86 -0.90 3.05 -12.11
C GLN A 86 -1.57 1.67 -11.94
N ARG A 87 -1.85 0.97 -13.06
CA ARG A 87 -2.40 -0.38 -13.04
C ARG A 87 -1.45 -1.39 -12.41
N PHE A 88 -0.16 -1.32 -12.75
CA PHE A 88 0.85 -2.21 -12.18
C PHE A 88 0.89 -2.10 -10.64
N ASP A 89 1.01 -0.88 -10.11
CA ASP A 89 1.08 -0.64 -8.67
C ASP A 89 -0.24 -0.99 -7.99
N GLY A 90 -1.38 -0.74 -8.65
CA GLY A 90 -2.69 -1.24 -8.22
C GLY A 90 -2.71 -2.77 -8.05
N VAL A 91 -2.24 -3.55 -9.03
CA VAL A 91 -2.20 -5.01 -8.91
C VAL A 91 -1.33 -5.48 -7.74
N GLN A 92 -0.19 -4.82 -7.51
CA GLN A 92 0.71 -5.17 -6.40
C GLN A 92 0.08 -4.86 -5.04
N LEU A 93 -0.44 -3.64 -4.87
CA LEU A 93 -1.10 -3.21 -3.62
C LEU A 93 -2.32 -4.07 -3.31
N ARG A 94 -3.14 -4.36 -4.31
CA ARG A 94 -4.31 -5.22 -4.17
C ARG A 94 -3.93 -6.60 -3.63
N ARG A 95 -2.90 -7.22 -4.20
CA ARG A 95 -2.42 -8.55 -3.77
C ARG A 95 -1.80 -8.52 -2.38
N ARG A 96 -1.03 -7.48 -2.06
CA ARG A 96 -0.32 -7.36 -0.77
C ARG A 96 -1.26 -7.12 0.40
N PHE A 97 -2.29 -6.30 0.18
CA PHE A 97 -3.22 -5.85 1.23
C PHE A 97 -4.61 -6.48 1.15
N ASP A 98 -4.79 -7.52 0.33
CA ASP A 98 -6.06 -8.21 0.09
C ASP A 98 -7.23 -7.25 -0.22
N LEU A 99 -6.96 -6.26 -1.07
CA LEU A 99 -7.93 -5.22 -1.37
C LEU A 99 -8.93 -5.69 -2.45
N GLY A 100 -10.11 -5.05 -2.44
CA GLY A 100 -11.07 -5.18 -3.54
C GLY A 100 -10.54 -4.63 -4.87
N PRO A 101 -11.31 -4.78 -5.98
CA PRO A 101 -10.97 -4.15 -7.24
C PRO A 101 -10.87 -2.62 -7.07
N GLY A 102 -9.87 -2.01 -7.69
CA GLY A 102 -9.61 -0.58 -7.59
C GLY A 102 -8.17 -0.22 -7.97
N GLU A 103 -7.85 1.05 -7.82
CA GLU A 103 -6.54 1.63 -8.06
C GLU A 103 -6.18 2.61 -6.93
N PRO A 104 -4.89 2.94 -6.74
CA PRO A 104 -4.45 3.89 -5.73
C PRO A 104 -4.63 5.34 -6.21
N TRP A 105 -5.29 6.17 -5.41
CA TRP A 105 -5.49 7.58 -5.67
C TRP A 105 -4.79 8.41 -4.60
N ARG A 106 -4.25 9.56 -4.98
CA ARG A 106 -3.63 10.51 -4.06
C ARG A 106 -4.54 11.71 -3.86
N LEU A 107 -4.91 11.96 -2.62
CA LEU A 107 -5.58 13.19 -2.21
C LEU A 107 -4.54 14.14 -1.60
N GLU A 108 -4.32 15.28 -2.24
CA GLU A 108 -3.55 16.39 -1.69
C GLU A 108 -4.51 17.38 -1.02
N ILE A 109 -4.18 17.78 0.20
CA ILE A 109 -4.93 18.75 1.00
C ILE A 109 -3.99 19.90 1.31
N ARG A 110 -4.38 21.12 0.94
CA ARG A 110 -3.69 22.34 1.35
C ARG A 110 -4.63 23.18 2.19
N TYR A 111 -4.23 23.46 3.41
CA TYR A 111 -5.04 24.27 4.31
C TYR A 111 -4.42 25.66 4.44
N HIS A 112 -5.08 26.65 3.84
CA HIS A 112 -4.68 28.05 3.97
C HIS A 112 -5.28 28.67 5.24
N ALA A 113 -4.39 29.28 6.01
CA ALA A 113 -4.73 30.04 7.20
C ALA A 113 -5.68 31.20 6.91
N ASP A 114 -6.53 31.48 7.88
CA ASP A 114 -7.31 32.69 7.91
C ASP A 114 -6.41 33.86 8.36
N PRO A 115 -6.22 34.91 7.53
CA PRO A 115 -5.41 36.06 7.92
C PRO A 115 -6.03 36.88 9.07
N GLY A 116 -7.33 36.72 9.36
CA GLY A 116 -8.05 37.43 10.41
C GLY A 116 -7.94 36.80 11.80
N LEU A 117 -7.46 35.56 11.92
CA LEU A 117 -7.38 34.82 13.19
C LEU A 117 -5.93 34.57 13.63
N PRO A 118 -5.64 34.66 14.94
CA PRO A 118 -4.37 34.19 15.53
C PRO A 118 -4.09 32.71 15.20
N ALA A 119 -2.81 32.33 15.16
CA ALA A 119 -2.39 30.98 14.77
C ALA A 119 -2.83 29.88 15.76
N ASP A 120 -3.01 30.23 17.03
CA ASP A 120 -3.44 29.34 18.12
C ASP A 120 -4.97 29.17 18.21
N GLU A 121 -5.72 30.13 17.67
CA GLU A 121 -7.20 30.09 17.59
C GLU A 121 -7.70 29.45 16.29
N GLN A 122 -6.78 29.09 15.42
CA GLN A 122 -7.08 28.65 14.07
C GLN A 122 -7.56 27.19 14.04
N PRO A 123 -8.76 26.90 13.50
CA PRO A 123 -9.37 25.58 13.62
C PRO A 123 -8.62 24.54 12.82
N ARG A 124 -8.49 23.33 13.38
CA ARG A 124 -7.84 22.20 12.72
C ARG A 124 -8.83 21.42 11.86
N LEU A 125 -8.31 20.78 10.82
CA LEU A 125 -9.07 19.90 9.94
C LEU A 125 -8.82 18.44 10.32
N GLU A 126 -9.83 17.71 10.77
CA GLU A 126 -9.74 16.26 11.02
C GLU A 126 -9.91 15.47 9.73
N LEU A 127 -9.08 14.43 9.57
CA LEU A 127 -9.02 13.61 8.38
C LEU A 127 -9.33 12.13 8.63
N ALA A 128 -9.55 11.73 9.89
CA ALA A 128 -9.66 10.31 10.27
C ALA A 128 -10.80 9.56 9.54
N GLU A 129 -11.91 10.24 9.26
CA GLU A 129 -13.06 9.66 8.56
C GLU A 129 -13.13 10.05 7.08
N LEU A 130 -12.07 10.66 6.54
CA LEU A 130 -12.07 11.17 5.17
C LEU A 130 -12.26 10.04 4.15
N HIS A 131 -13.22 10.23 3.26
CA HIS A 131 -13.43 9.36 2.10
C HIS A 131 -14.00 10.14 0.92
N VAL A 132 -14.08 9.49 -0.25
CA VAL A 132 -14.71 10.06 -1.44
C VAL A 132 -15.95 9.25 -1.77
N GLU A 133 -17.09 9.92 -1.87
CA GLU A 133 -18.35 9.35 -2.29
C GLU A 133 -18.66 9.66 -3.76
N ASN A 134 -19.45 8.82 -4.40
CA ASN A 134 -20.09 9.04 -5.69
C ASN A 134 -21.58 8.65 -5.61
N ALA A 135 -22.27 8.54 -6.74
CA ALA A 135 -23.70 8.19 -6.78
C ALA A 135 -24.00 6.79 -6.21
N GLU A 136 -23.04 5.87 -6.27
CA GLU A 136 -23.17 4.49 -5.78
C GLU A 136 -22.76 4.33 -4.31
N GLY A 137 -22.26 5.37 -3.65
CA GLY A 137 -21.83 5.37 -2.25
C GLY A 137 -20.34 5.69 -2.10
N VAL A 138 -19.65 5.02 -1.17
CA VAL A 138 -18.23 5.28 -0.89
C VAL A 138 -17.36 4.68 -2.00
N ALA A 139 -16.81 5.55 -2.85
CA ALA A 139 -15.96 5.18 -3.98
C ALA A 139 -14.50 4.98 -3.56
N LEU A 140 -13.92 5.90 -2.79
CA LEU A 140 -12.52 5.81 -2.35
C LEU A 140 -12.42 5.85 -0.83
N ARG A 141 -11.59 4.96 -0.27
CA ARG A 141 -11.33 4.86 1.18
C ARG A 141 -9.85 4.93 1.47
N GLY A 142 -9.47 5.42 2.66
CA GLY A 142 -8.11 5.28 3.15
C GLY A 142 -7.66 3.81 3.16
N LEU A 143 -6.39 3.58 2.88
CA LEU A 143 -5.82 2.24 3.01
C LEU A 143 -5.87 1.77 4.48
N PRO A 144 -6.09 0.47 4.74
CA PRO A 144 -6.14 -0.05 6.09
C PRO A 144 -4.82 0.21 6.83
N ALA A 145 -4.92 0.49 8.12
CA ALA A 145 -3.74 0.65 8.97
C ALA A 145 -2.88 -0.64 8.96
N PRO A 146 -1.54 -0.52 9.07
CA PRO A 146 -0.64 -1.66 9.13
C PRO A 146 -1.06 -2.59 10.26
N THR A 147 -1.41 -3.82 9.90
CA THR A 147 -1.58 -4.87 10.91
C THR A 147 -0.19 -5.25 11.40
N VAL A 148 0.04 -5.17 12.71
CA VAL A 148 1.29 -5.64 13.31
C VAL A 148 1.37 -7.15 13.06
N GLN A 149 2.39 -7.59 12.33
CA GLN A 149 2.55 -9.02 12.08
C GLN A 149 2.82 -9.76 13.40
N PRO A 150 2.54 -11.07 13.50
CA PRO A 150 2.84 -11.87 14.70
C PRO A 150 4.31 -11.82 15.13
N SER A 151 5.22 -11.53 14.18
CA SER A 151 6.64 -11.31 14.40
C SER A 151 6.97 -9.99 15.11
N GLY A 152 5.97 -9.12 15.33
CA GLY A 152 6.15 -7.77 15.85
C GLY A 152 6.67 -6.75 14.82
N LEU A 153 7.02 -7.20 13.60
CA LEU A 153 7.47 -6.33 12.53
C LEU A 153 6.26 -5.61 11.89
N ARG A 154 6.38 -4.29 11.74
CA ARG A 154 5.45 -3.48 10.94
C ARG A 154 5.85 -3.55 9.48
N ASP A 155 4.86 -3.67 8.59
CA ASP A 155 5.10 -3.55 7.16
C ASP A 155 5.43 -2.07 6.84
N PRO A 156 6.67 -1.74 6.43
CA PRO A 156 7.08 -0.35 6.21
C PRO A 156 6.30 0.32 5.07
N LEU A 157 5.89 -0.47 4.06
CA LEU A 157 5.06 0.05 2.98
C LEU A 157 3.67 0.39 3.49
N ALA A 158 3.09 -0.47 4.32
CA ALA A 158 1.80 -0.23 4.92
C ALA A 158 1.83 1.02 5.81
N GLU A 159 2.88 1.19 6.62
CA GLU A 159 3.08 2.37 7.45
C GLU A 159 3.21 3.65 6.63
N LEU A 160 3.95 3.61 5.51
CA LEU A 160 4.10 4.75 4.61
C LEU A 160 2.79 5.13 3.90
N LEU A 161 2.00 4.14 3.51
CA LEU A 161 0.73 4.36 2.81
C LEU A 161 -0.43 4.74 3.74
N SER A 162 -0.40 4.31 5.00
CA SER A 162 -1.45 4.57 5.99
C SER A 162 -1.22 5.82 6.83
N ARG A 163 -0.06 6.49 6.71
CA ARG A 163 0.31 7.65 7.53
C ARG A 163 -0.37 8.93 7.07
N ALA A 164 -1.69 8.89 6.94
CA ALA A 164 -2.46 10.12 6.96
C ALA A 164 -2.38 10.71 8.38
N PRO A 165 -2.10 12.01 8.53
CA PRO A 165 -2.23 12.64 9.85
C PRO A 165 -3.70 12.67 10.26
N ASP A 166 -4.00 12.46 11.54
CA ASP A 166 -5.38 12.51 12.05
C ASP A 166 -5.99 13.91 11.87
N SER A 167 -5.15 14.95 11.89
CA SER A 167 -5.55 16.33 11.65
C SER A 167 -4.47 17.15 10.94
N VAL A 168 -4.90 18.24 10.30
CA VAL A 168 -4.05 19.21 9.60
C VAL A 168 -4.30 20.58 10.18
N ALA A 169 -3.24 21.26 10.62
CA ALA A 169 -3.33 22.65 11.06
C ALA A 169 -3.27 23.61 9.86
N PRO A 170 -3.77 24.84 9.99
CA PRO A 170 -3.61 25.83 8.94
C PRO A 170 -2.14 26.12 8.59
N GLY A 171 -1.90 26.38 7.30
CA GLY A 171 -0.56 26.53 6.73
C GLY A 171 0.16 25.21 6.45
N GLN A 172 -0.46 24.05 6.73
CA GLN A 172 0.12 22.74 6.46
C GLN A 172 -0.52 22.07 5.24
N ASP A 173 0.28 21.22 4.61
CA ASP A 173 -0.14 20.33 3.53
C ASP A 173 -0.22 18.90 4.05
N ALA A 174 -1.17 18.12 3.55
CA ALA A 174 -1.29 16.69 3.81
C ALA A 174 -1.53 15.90 2.53
N HIS A 175 -1.05 14.66 2.54
CA HIS A 175 -1.21 13.73 1.43
C HIS A 175 -1.77 12.41 1.95
N LEU A 176 -2.83 11.93 1.33
CA LEU A 176 -3.46 10.66 1.68
C LEU A 176 -3.48 9.77 0.44
N ILE A 177 -3.22 8.49 0.65
CA ILE A 177 -3.42 7.46 -0.38
C ILE A 177 -4.77 6.79 -0.12
N LEU A 178 -5.65 6.90 -1.10
CA LEU A 178 -6.98 6.31 -1.11
C LEU A 178 -7.01 5.12 -2.08
N TRP A 179 -7.92 4.19 -1.86
CA TRP A 179 -8.11 2.99 -2.68
C TRP A 179 -9.56 2.86 -3.14
N GLY A 180 -9.74 2.55 -4.42
CA GLY A 180 -11.06 2.22 -4.98
C GLY A 180 -11.15 2.45 -6.50
N PRO A 181 -12.35 2.34 -7.08
CA PRO A 181 -12.60 2.70 -8.48
C PRO A 181 -12.25 4.16 -8.78
N ALA A 182 -12.07 4.49 -10.06
CA ALA A 182 -11.87 5.87 -10.47
C ALA A 182 -13.04 6.77 -10.02
N PRO A 183 -12.76 7.97 -9.49
CA PRO A 183 -13.81 8.92 -9.12
C PRO A 183 -14.58 9.33 -10.37
N GLY A 184 -15.91 9.22 -10.30
CA GLY A 184 -16.82 9.56 -11.39
C GLY A 184 -17.24 11.03 -11.37
N GLU A 185 -18.10 11.39 -12.33
CA GLU A 185 -18.80 12.67 -12.28
C GLU A 185 -19.68 12.75 -11.03
N GLY A 186 -19.70 13.90 -10.35
CA GLY A 186 -20.46 14.09 -9.11
C GLY A 186 -19.81 13.48 -7.87
N SER A 187 -18.57 12.97 -7.96
CA SER A 187 -17.82 12.58 -6.77
C SER A 187 -17.63 13.75 -5.80
N ARG A 188 -17.59 13.46 -4.50
CA ARG A 188 -17.41 14.46 -3.44
C ARG A 188 -16.55 13.91 -2.31
N VAL A 189 -15.74 14.77 -1.70
CA VAL A 189 -15.03 14.45 -0.46
C VAL A 189 -15.98 14.65 0.73
N THR A 190 -16.03 13.64 1.60
CA THR A 190 -16.85 13.57 2.82
C THR A 190 -16.00 13.12 4.00
N GLY A 191 -16.54 13.23 5.22
CA GLY A 191 -15.81 12.87 6.46
C GLY A 191 -14.70 13.87 6.85
N LEU A 192 -14.60 15.00 6.14
CA LEU A 192 -13.80 16.14 6.55
C LEU A 192 -14.55 16.87 7.67
N MET A 193 -13.98 16.88 8.88
CA MET A 193 -14.53 17.62 10.00
C MET A 193 -13.62 18.78 10.35
N ARG A 194 -14.22 19.94 10.62
CA ARG A 194 -13.50 21.08 11.18
C ARG A 194 -13.74 21.13 12.69
N LEU A 195 -12.66 21.19 13.45
CA LEU A 195 -12.67 21.39 14.89
C LEU A 195 -12.68 22.88 15.21
N GLU A 196 -13.84 23.42 15.56
CA GLU A 196 -14.04 24.80 16.01
C GLU A 196 -14.56 24.78 17.45
N ASP A 197 -13.81 25.31 18.42
CA ASP A 197 -14.23 25.45 19.82
C ASP A 197 -14.81 24.17 20.47
N GLY A 198 -14.31 23.00 20.07
CA GLY A 198 -14.78 21.70 20.56
C GLY A 198 -16.04 21.15 19.88
N ALA A 199 -16.56 21.85 18.87
CA ALA A 199 -17.58 21.34 17.95
C ALA A 199 -16.96 20.86 16.63
N SER A 200 -17.43 19.72 16.13
CA SER A 200 -17.05 19.18 14.83
C SER A 200 -18.08 19.59 13.78
N LYS A 201 -17.66 20.35 12.77
CA LYS A 201 -18.51 20.77 11.64
C LYS A 201 -18.16 20.00 10.37
N PRO A 202 -19.11 19.25 9.77
CA PRO A 202 -18.84 18.50 8.55
C PRO A 202 -18.67 19.43 7.35
N LEU A 203 -17.66 19.15 6.53
CA LEU A 203 -17.39 19.80 5.25
C LEU A 203 -17.68 18.84 4.10
N PHE A 204 -18.42 19.33 3.11
CA PHE A 204 -18.76 18.58 1.89
C PHE A 204 -18.14 19.27 0.69
N ALA A 205 -17.27 18.56 -0.03
CA ALA A 205 -16.50 19.14 -1.13
C ALA A 205 -16.81 18.46 -2.46
N PRO A 206 -17.60 19.07 -3.36
CA PRO A 206 -17.81 18.52 -4.69
C PRO A 206 -16.49 18.53 -5.47
N LEU A 207 -16.08 17.37 -5.97
CA LEU A 207 -14.90 17.25 -6.82
C LEU A 207 -15.31 17.57 -8.25
N ASN A 208 -14.78 18.65 -8.80
CA ASN A 208 -15.03 19.00 -10.18
C ASN A 208 -14.06 18.23 -11.09
N PRO A 209 -14.55 17.35 -11.98
CA PRO A 209 -13.71 16.60 -12.91
C PRO A 209 -13.33 17.51 -14.07
N ARG A 210 -12.49 18.54 -13.82
CA ARG A 210 -12.00 19.43 -14.88
C ARG A 210 -10.87 20.31 -14.38
N SER A 211 -9.66 19.81 -14.56
CA SER A 211 -8.55 20.63 -15.04
C SER A 211 -7.48 19.69 -15.57
N GLU A 212 -7.00 19.95 -16.78
CA GLU A 212 -5.65 19.51 -17.16
C GLU A 212 -4.71 20.24 -16.20
N LEU A 213 -4.42 19.61 -15.07
CA LEU A 213 -3.52 20.18 -14.11
C LEU A 213 -2.12 19.89 -14.64
N PRO A 214 -1.26 20.90 -14.78
CA PRO A 214 0.15 20.61 -14.90
C PRO A 214 0.52 19.79 -13.66
N LEU A 215 0.88 18.52 -13.87
CA LEU A 215 1.53 17.77 -12.81
C LEU A 215 2.78 18.60 -12.51
N GLN A 216 2.85 19.22 -11.34
CA GLN A 216 4.06 19.92 -10.91
C GLN A 216 5.10 18.84 -10.57
N VAL A 217 5.65 18.21 -11.61
CA VAL A 217 6.78 17.26 -11.53
C VAL A 217 8.00 17.96 -10.91
N ALA A 218 8.05 19.30 -10.96
CA ALA A 218 9.15 20.12 -10.49
C ALA A 218 9.43 20.01 -8.98
N ALA A 219 8.43 19.79 -8.12
CA ALA A 219 8.65 19.63 -6.68
C ALA A 219 9.11 18.21 -6.30
N LEU A 220 8.64 17.18 -7.01
CA LEU A 220 9.03 15.78 -6.79
C LEU A 220 10.43 15.43 -7.30
N ARG A 221 11.08 16.30 -8.09
CA ARG A 221 12.48 16.12 -8.49
C ARG A 221 13.46 16.35 -7.32
N GLN A 222 13.03 17.02 -6.26
CA GLN A 222 13.82 17.24 -5.04
C GLN A 222 13.60 16.16 -3.97
N ASP A 223 12.43 15.51 -3.94
CA ASP A 223 12.17 14.29 -3.12
C ASP A 223 12.62 13.01 -3.85
N ARG A 224 13.87 13.03 -4.32
CA ARG A 224 14.46 12.06 -5.24
C ARG A 224 14.70 10.65 -4.67
N GLU A 225 14.01 10.26 -3.60
CA GLU A 225 14.22 8.97 -2.90
C GLU A 225 12.94 8.23 -2.46
N PHE A 226 11.75 8.49 -3.01
CA PHE A 226 10.65 7.53 -2.90
C PHE A 226 10.85 6.34 -3.87
N ALA A 227 11.95 5.62 -3.70
CA ALA A 227 12.17 4.33 -4.31
C ALA A 227 11.39 3.27 -3.51
N LEU A 228 10.06 3.27 -3.63
CA LEU A 228 9.17 2.19 -3.15
C LEU A 228 9.65 0.79 -3.61
N PHE A 229 10.44 0.74 -4.67
CA PHE A 229 11.03 -0.48 -5.24
C PHE A 229 12.30 -1.00 -4.56
N GLN A 230 12.93 -0.26 -3.64
CA GLN A 230 14.11 -0.78 -2.92
C GLN A 230 13.77 -1.54 -1.63
N LEU A 231 12.53 -1.44 -1.14
CA LEU A 231 12.11 -2.07 0.13
C LEU A 231 11.95 -3.60 0.07
N ASP A 232 11.94 -4.20 -1.13
CA ASP A 232 11.81 -5.64 -1.32
C ASP A 232 13.14 -6.34 -1.66
N ARG A 233 14.27 -5.62 -1.69
CA ARG A 233 15.57 -6.30 -1.69
C ARG A 233 15.81 -6.83 -0.27
N PRO A 234 15.97 -8.16 -0.08
CA PRO A 234 16.50 -8.64 1.18
C PRO A 234 17.84 -7.95 1.41
N PRO A 235 18.18 -7.55 2.65
CA PRO A 235 19.49 -6.97 2.94
C PRO A 235 20.51 -7.99 2.44
N GLU A 236 21.21 -7.66 1.36
CA GLU A 236 22.32 -8.46 0.92
C GLU A 236 23.27 -8.49 2.11
N ALA A 237 23.49 -9.70 2.64
CA ALA A 237 24.51 -9.91 3.65
C ALA A 237 25.76 -9.26 3.09
N ILE A 238 26.20 -8.18 3.73
CA ILE A 238 27.49 -7.55 3.47
C ILE A 238 28.49 -8.64 3.80
N VAL A 239 28.86 -9.42 2.79
CA VAL A 239 29.99 -10.34 2.86
C VAL A 239 31.19 -9.42 2.83
N GLU A 240 31.62 -9.04 4.03
CA GLU A 240 32.85 -8.34 4.29
C GLU A 240 34.00 -9.27 3.86
N ASP A 241 34.34 -9.23 2.58
CA ASP A 241 35.54 -9.86 2.04
C ASP A 241 36.74 -9.01 2.48
N GLN A 242 37.11 -9.13 3.77
CA GLN A 242 38.40 -8.68 4.24
C GLN A 242 39.44 -9.71 3.83
N ARG A 243 40.16 -9.39 2.75
CA ARG A 243 41.46 -9.99 2.42
C ARG A 243 42.59 -9.11 2.94
#